data_AF-A0A8D8LKV1-F1
#
_entry.id   AF-A0A8D8LKV1-F1
#
_cell.length_a   1.000
_cell.length_b   1.000
_cell.length_c   1.000
_cell.angle_alpha   90.00
_cell.angle_beta   90.00
_cell.angle_gamma   90.00
#
_symmetry.space_group_name_H-M   'P 1'
#
loop_
_entity.id
_entity.type
_entity.pdbx_description
1 polymer ?
#
loop_
_entity_poly.entity_id
_entity_poly.type
_entity_poly.pdbx_seq_one_letter_code
_entity_poly.pdbx_strand_id
1 'polypeptide(L)'
;MSREIVRVSRKFLRERTLLGVSLNELQLKSSQRSFSEFARSLLLSEISKSNVRETNRRKELASFNQLIPDIVHILTLTNKRHFEFESANKWFGKVLQNFMTSTDKEAGLLVLNSYNLLADPDAQTDENVIKKAQIMGWCVEMLKTSLDLTNRKWDTLSYAFIHKDHPSPDFLKDSDKYYDAGRLLESALYNLLKQAFQNEYYYIDVIQQFHDVSHRAMMGKVLQNQTECDKNYDNFTMDRYAQIVKYGTAYHFFKLPVSLALYMAGVRDLELHRQARTLLLEMGQFHQMQVSHILINIATRNGTIPSNANRFQTMFQKERFRRHSTGQDHMVSSCGPPESK
;
A
#
# COMPACT_ATOMS: atom_id res chain seq x y z
N MET A 1 -4.96 -22.37 -15.51
CA MET A 1 -4.50 -21.00 -15.20
C MET A 1 -4.04 -20.22 -16.44
N SER A 2 -2.94 -20.53 -17.12
CA SER A 2 -2.44 -19.70 -18.25
C SER A 2 -3.37 -19.65 -19.49
N ARG A 3 -4.25 -20.65 -19.69
CA ARG A 3 -5.15 -20.72 -20.87
C ARG A 3 -6.42 -19.86 -20.74
N GLU A 4 -6.91 -19.60 -19.53
CA GLU A 4 -8.08 -18.73 -19.31
C GLU A 4 -7.71 -17.24 -19.39
N ILE A 5 -6.52 -16.89 -18.91
CA ILE A 5 -5.96 -15.53 -18.93
C ILE A 5 -5.77 -15.02 -20.37
N VAL A 6 -5.32 -15.90 -21.28
CA VAL A 6 -5.20 -15.60 -22.73
C VAL A 6 -6.58 -15.47 -23.39
N ARG A 7 -7.59 -16.18 -22.88
CA ARG A 7 -8.95 -16.19 -23.44
C ARG A 7 -9.70 -14.89 -23.14
N VAL A 8 -9.59 -14.39 -21.91
CA VAL A 8 -10.18 -13.11 -21.48
C VAL A 8 -9.50 -11.93 -22.21
N SER A 9 -8.16 -11.97 -22.31
CA SER A 9 -7.37 -10.96 -23.00
C SER A 9 -7.66 -10.88 -24.52
N ARG A 10 -7.94 -12.02 -25.18
CA ARG A 10 -8.29 -12.06 -26.61
C ARG A 10 -9.72 -11.62 -26.90
N LYS A 11 -10.65 -11.80 -25.95
CA LYS A 11 -12.05 -11.37 -26.10
C LYS A 11 -12.14 -9.83 -26.09
N PHE A 12 -11.34 -9.18 -25.25
CA PHE A 12 -11.25 -7.72 -25.12
C PHE A 12 -10.62 -7.00 -26.33
N LEU A 13 -9.72 -7.68 -27.07
CA LEU A 13 -9.04 -7.11 -28.24
C LEU A 13 -9.86 -7.18 -29.53
N ARG A 14 -10.90 -8.01 -29.61
CA ARG A 14 -11.71 -8.19 -30.83
C ARG A 14 -12.84 -7.17 -31.00
N GLU A 15 -13.21 -6.44 -29.95
CA GLU A 15 -14.33 -5.48 -29.99
C GLU A 15 -13.91 -4.05 -30.39
N ARG A 16 -12.63 -3.81 -30.71
CA ARG A 16 -12.07 -2.44 -30.84
C ARG A 16 -11.79 -1.96 -32.28
N THR A 17 -12.24 -2.70 -33.30
CA THR A 17 -11.87 -2.47 -34.72
C THR A 17 -12.97 -1.85 -35.58
N LEU A 18 -13.81 -0.98 -35.01
CA LEU A 18 -14.76 -0.17 -35.77
C LEU A 18 -14.76 1.24 -35.18
N LEU A 19 -14.78 2.23 -36.07
CA LEU A 19 -14.81 3.68 -35.83
C LEU A 19 -13.42 4.34 -35.86
N GLY A 20 -13.10 4.92 -37.02
CA GLY A 20 -11.99 5.83 -37.21
C GLY A 20 -12.29 7.23 -36.67
N VAL A 21 -11.28 8.12 -36.80
CA VAL A 21 -11.32 9.61 -36.85
C VAL A 21 -10.35 10.34 -35.85
N SER A 22 -9.73 11.43 -36.36
CA SER A 22 -9.26 12.70 -35.75
C SER A 22 -8.12 12.79 -34.69
N LEU A 23 -7.33 13.87 -34.79
CA LEU A 23 -6.11 14.21 -34.06
C LEU A 23 -6.22 14.29 -32.51
N ASN A 24 -7.39 14.60 -31.94
CA ASN A 24 -7.59 14.54 -30.48
C ASN A 24 -7.69 13.09 -29.96
N GLU A 25 -8.09 12.14 -30.82
CA GLU A 25 -8.04 10.73 -30.46
C GLU A 25 -6.62 10.17 -30.48
N LEU A 26 -5.64 10.83 -31.12
CA LEU A 26 -4.25 10.34 -31.14
C LEU A 26 -3.58 10.48 -29.76
N GLN A 27 -3.83 11.58 -29.04
CA GLN A 27 -3.38 11.73 -27.65
C GLN A 27 -4.15 10.80 -26.70
N LEU A 28 -5.46 10.61 -26.92
CA LEU A 28 -6.26 9.68 -26.10
C LEU A 28 -5.88 8.21 -26.36
N LYS A 29 -5.62 7.85 -27.62
CA LYS A 29 -5.15 6.51 -28.03
C LYS A 29 -3.70 6.28 -27.62
N SER A 30 -2.83 7.29 -27.63
CA SER A 30 -1.46 7.16 -27.11
C SER A 30 -1.47 6.98 -25.60
N SER A 31 -2.27 7.76 -24.86
CA SER A 31 -2.43 7.65 -23.41
C SER A 31 -3.09 6.32 -23.00
N GLN A 32 -4.12 5.86 -23.72
CA GLN A 32 -4.74 4.55 -23.47
C GLN A 32 -3.86 3.37 -23.87
N ARG A 33 -3.04 3.49 -24.92
CA ARG A 33 -2.04 2.46 -25.28
C ARG A 33 -0.93 2.40 -24.23
N SER A 34 -0.39 3.56 -23.85
CA SER A 34 0.58 3.71 -22.77
C SER A 34 0.05 3.11 -21.45
N PHE A 35 -1.22 3.37 -21.11
CA PHE A 35 -1.83 2.78 -19.92
C PHE A 35 -2.04 1.26 -20.01
N SER A 36 -2.46 0.73 -21.16
CA SER A 36 -2.60 -0.72 -21.36
C SER A 36 -1.24 -1.43 -21.32
N GLU A 37 -0.19 -0.80 -21.81
CA GLU A 37 1.18 -1.29 -21.73
C GLU A 37 1.73 -1.17 -20.32
N PHE A 38 1.44 -0.08 -19.61
CA PHE A 38 1.71 0.10 -18.19
C PHE A 38 1.05 -0.99 -17.34
N ALA A 39 -0.25 -1.23 -17.52
CA ALA A 39 -1.02 -2.29 -16.88
C ALA A 39 -0.41 -3.68 -17.13
N ARG A 40 -0.03 -3.97 -18.38
CA ARG A 40 0.66 -5.21 -18.75
C ARG A 40 2.04 -5.29 -18.10
N SER A 41 2.83 -4.22 -18.13
CA SER A 41 4.15 -4.14 -17.53
C SER A 41 4.08 -4.38 -16.03
N LEU A 42 3.11 -3.76 -15.35
CA LEU A 42 2.89 -3.91 -13.92
C LEU A 42 2.50 -5.35 -13.55
N LEU A 43 1.57 -5.96 -14.29
CA LEU A 43 1.19 -7.37 -14.10
C LEU A 43 2.33 -8.35 -14.43
N LEU A 44 3.06 -8.11 -15.52
CA LEU A 44 4.23 -8.92 -15.90
C LEU A 44 5.37 -8.75 -14.90
N SER A 45 5.46 -7.57 -14.27
CA SER A 45 6.38 -7.34 -13.17
C SER A 45 5.95 -8.20 -11.98
N GLU A 46 4.72 -8.17 -11.48
CA GLU A 46 4.33 -9.04 -10.36
C GLU A 46 4.57 -10.55 -10.63
N ILE A 47 4.42 -10.99 -11.88
CA ILE A 47 4.51 -12.41 -12.27
C ILE A 47 5.95 -12.87 -12.56
N SER A 48 6.85 -12.02 -13.06
CA SER A 48 8.21 -12.42 -13.46
C SER A 48 9.28 -11.99 -12.44
N LYS A 49 9.86 -12.98 -11.76
CA LYS A 49 11.10 -12.82 -10.97
C LYS A 49 12.30 -13.17 -11.86
N SER A 50 12.81 -12.20 -12.61
CA SER A 50 14.07 -12.34 -13.38
C SER A 50 15.27 -11.78 -12.59
N ASN A 51 16.46 -12.33 -12.80
CA ASN A 51 17.69 -11.89 -12.11
C ASN A 51 18.04 -10.41 -12.37
N VAL A 52 17.79 -9.93 -13.59
CA VAL A 52 18.02 -8.52 -13.98
C VAL A 52 17.10 -7.58 -13.20
N ARG A 53 15.84 -7.98 -12.97
CA ARG A 53 14.87 -7.19 -12.20
C ARG A 53 15.28 -7.06 -10.74
N GLU A 54 15.78 -8.14 -10.14
CA GLU A 54 16.29 -8.10 -8.77
C GLU A 54 17.49 -7.15 -8.64
N THR A 55 18.37 -7.09 -9.65
CA THR A 55 19.47 -6.13 -9.69
C THR A 55 18.97 -4.68 -9.79
N ASN A 56 18.01 -4.39 -10.68
CA ASN A 56 17.45 -3.04 -10.82
C ASN A 56 16.71 -2.61 -9.57
N ARG A 57 15.89 -3.49 -8.99
CA ARG A 57 15.20 -3.27 -7.73
C ARG A 57 16.16 -2.91 -6.59
N ARG A 58 17.31 -3.58 -6.50
CA ARG A 58 18.35 -3.27 -5.49
C ARG A 58 18.94 -1.87 -5.69
N LYS A 59 19.16 -1.45 -6.94
CA LYS A 59 19.65 -0.10 -7.26
C LYS A 59 18.62 0.96 -6.87
N GLU A 60 17.36 0.76 -7.26
CA GLU A 60 16.25 1.65 -6.90
C GLU A 60 16.11 1.77 -5.39
N LEU A 61 16.16 0.63 -4.66
CA LEU A 61 16.10 0.59 -3.20
C LEU A 61 17.27 1.34 -2.55
N ALA A 62 18.48 1.19 -3.08
CA ALA A 62 19.65 1.91 -2.58
C ALA A 62 19.48 3.43 -2.75
N SER A 63 19.01 3.87 -3.91
CA SER A 63 18.72 5.29 -4.16
C SER A 63 17.58 5.82 -3.26
N PHE A 64 16.54 5.02 -3.04
CA PHE A 64 15.46 5.33 -2.11
C PHE A 64 15.98 5.56 -0.68
N ASN A 65 16.87 4.66 -0.22
CA ASN A 65 17.44 4.69 1.12
C ASN A 65 18.40 5.87 1.34
N GLN A 66 19.03 6.38 0.28
CA GLN A 66 19.91 7.56 0.37
C GLN A 66 19.16 8.82 0.82
N LEU A 67 17.84 8.89 0.63
CA LEU A 67 17.02 10.01 1.07
C LEU A 67 16.61 9.95 2.55
N ILE A 68 16.80 8.82 3.23
CA ILE A 68 16.36 8.65 4.63
C ILE A 68 16.98 9.71 5.56
N PRO A 69 18.31 9.97 5.54
CA PRO A 69 18.90 10.96 6.42
C PRO A 69 18.31 12.36 6.20
N ASP A 70 18.12 12.75 4.93
CA ASP A 70 17.54 14.04 4.56
C ASP A 70 16.09 14.17 5.05
N ILE A 71 15.27 13.13 4.83
CA ILE A 71 13.86 13.13 5.25
C ILE A 71 13.76 13.17 6.78
N VAL A 72 14.57 12.37 7.49
CA VAL A 72 14.60 12.39 8.96
C VAL A 72 15.03 13.77 9.46
N HIS A 73 16.05 14.38 8.85
CA HIS A 73 16.48 15.73 9.19
C HIS A 73 15.35 16.74 8.95
N ILE A 74 14.71 16.70 7.79
CA ILE A 74 13.59 17.57 7.45
C ILE A 74 12.47 17.48 8.50
N LEU A 75 12.10 16.27 8.91
CA LEU A 75 10.95 16.03 9.77
C LEU A 75 11.23 16.24 11.26
N THR A 76 12.50 16.17 11.68
CA THR A 76 12.89 16.32 13.10
C THR A 76 13.55 17.65 13.43
N LEU A 77 14.13 18.36 12.44
CA LEU A 77 14.98 19.53 12.67
C LEU A 77 14.53 20.81 11.95
N THR A 78 13.59 20.76 11.00
CA THR A 78 13.16 21.98 10.26
C THR A 78 12.33 22.94 11.11
N ASN A 79 11.73 22.46 12.21
CA ASN A 79 11.05 23.31 13.20
C ASN A 79 11.98 23.80 14.31
N LYS A 80 13.13 24.40 13.93
CA LYS A 80 14.07 25.07 14.86
C LYS A 80 13.43 26.19 15.72
N ARG A 81 12.16 26.54 15.45
CA ARG A 81 11.38 27.51 16.24
C ARG A 81 10.77 26.91 17.51
N HIS A 82 10.79 25.59 17.69
CA HIS A 82 10.23 24.92 18.88
C HIS A 82 11.29 24.05 19.58
N PHE A 83 12.19 24.69 20.33
CA PHE A 83 13.10 23.99 21.26
C PHE A 83 12.33 23.16 22.33
N GLU A 84 11.04 23.43 22.50
CA GLU A 84 10.15 22.80 23.49
C GLU A 84 9.88 21.30 23.23
N PHE A 85 10.17 20.78 22.03
CA PHE A 85 9.88 19.38 21.67
C PHE A 85 11.13 18.51 21.44
N GLU A 86 12.30 18.88 21.97
CA GLU A 86 13.55 18.16 21.69
C GLU A 86 13.47 16.65 22.01
N SER A 87 12.89 16.28 23.15
CA SER A 87 12.71 14.87 23.54
C SER A 87 11.79 14.11 22.58
N ALA A 88 10.67 14.73 22.18
CA ALA A 88 9.73 14.16 21.22
C ALA A 88 10.36 14.01 19.83
N ASN A 89 11.13 15.01 19.36
CA ASN A 89 11.83 14.96 18.08
C ASN A 89 12.91 13.87 18.07
N LYS A 90 13.65 13.69 19.18
CA LYS A 90 14.60 12.58 19.33
C LYS A 90 13.92 11.22 19.27
N TRP A 91 12.78 11.06 19.95
CA TRP A 91 12.00 9.82 19.89
C TRP A 91 11.45 9.58 18.48
N PHE A 92 10.85 10.59 17.86
CA PHE A 92 10.30 10.49 16.51
C PHE A 92 11.37 10.23 15.44
N GLY A 93 12.58 10.75 15.61
CA GLY A 93 13.72 10.40 14.77
C GLY A 93 14.04 8.90 14.81
N LYS A 94 13.98 8.26 15.98
CA LYS A 94 14.15 6.80 16.11
C LYS A 94 13.01 6.04 15.43
N VAL A 95 11.77 6.51 15.61
CA VAL A 95 10.57 5.98 14.95
C VAL A 95 10.75 5.99 13.42
N LEU A 96 11.08 7.14 12.84
CA LEU A 96 11.30 7.29 11.40
C LEU A 96 12.42 6.37 10.89
N GLN A 97 13.60 6.40 11.51
CA GLN A 97 14.74 5.58 11.08
C GLN A 97 14.41 4.09 11.10
N ASN A 98 13.78 3.62 12.17
CA ASN A 98 13.41 2.23 12.33
C ASN A 98 12.41 1.77 11.24
N PHE A 99 11.35 2.54 10.98
CA PHE A 99 10.36 2.17 9.97
C PHE A 99 10.87 2.32 8.53
N MET A 100 11.56 3.41 8.25
CA MET A 100 12.11 3.66 6.93
C MET A 100 13.16 2.61 6.56
N THR A 101 13.89 2.05 7.51
CA THR A 101 14.87 0.99 7.20
C THR A 101 14.23 -0.39 7.06
N SER A 102 13.23 -0.73 7.88
CA SER A 102 12.70 -2.09 8.00
C SER A 102 11.57 -2.47 7.01
N THR A 103 10.91 -1.50 6.39
CA THR A 103 9.84 -1.74 5.38
C THR A 103 10.37 -2.29 4.05
N ASP A 104 9.51 -2.96 3.28
CA ASP A 104 9.85 -3.48 1.95
C ASP A 104 9.96 -2.41 0.85
N LYS A 105 9.28 -1.28 1.03
CA LYS A 105 9.27 -0.10 0.14
C LYS A 105 8.59 -0.35 -1.20
N GLU A 106 7.80 -1.42 -1.33
CA GLU A 106 7.23 -1.83 -2.61
C GLU A 106 6.17 -0.83 -3.10
N ALA A 107 5.37 -0.24 -2.22
CA ALA A 107 4.38 0.77 -2.60
C ALA A 107 5.07 2.10 -2.98
N GLY A 108 6.16 2.45 -2.29
CA GLY A 108 6.99 3.60 -2.63
C GLY A 108 7.71 3.44 -3.97
N LEU A 109 8.31 2.28 -4.23
CA LEU A 109 8.91 1.94 -5.52
C LEU A 109 7.88 1.90 -6.64
N LEU A 110 6.63 1.50 -6.35
CA LEU A 110 5.56 1.56 -7.33
C LEU A 110 5.27 2.98 -7.82
N VAL A 111 5.41 4.01 -6.97
CA VAL A 111 5.32 5.42 -7.41
C VAL A 111 6.40 5.73 -8.43
N LEU A 112 7.66 5.45 -8.09
CA LEU A 112 8.81 5.74 -8.94
C LEU A 112 8.72 4.99 -10.28
N ASN A 113 8.41 3.70 -10.23
CA ASN A 113 8.30 2.86 -11.42
C ASN A 113 7.12 3.28 -12.29
N SER A 114 6.00 3.67 -11.69
CA SER A 114 4.87 4.20 -12.46
C SER A 114 5.20 5.54 -13.10
N TYR A 115 5.89 6.42 -12.37
CA TYR A 115 6.31 7.71 -12.91
C TYR A 115 7.26 7.53 -14.09
N ASN A 116 8.30 6.69 -13.96
CA ASN A 116 9.25 6.41 -15.03
C ASN A 116 8.60 5.79 -16.28
N LEU A 117 7.49 5.06 -16.13
CA LEU A 117 6.76 4.51 -17.26
C LEU A 117 5.84 5.53 -17.96
N LEU A 118 5.39 6.56 -17.23
CA LEU A 118 4.41 7.54 -17.70
C LEU A 118 5.05 8.85 -18.17
N ALA A 119 6.19 9.23 -17.60
CA ALA A 119 6.89 10.47 -17.90
C ALA A 119 7.52 10.44 -19.30
N ASP A 120 7.61 11.61 -19.93
CA ASP A 120 8.35 11.77 -21.19
C ASP A 120 9.83 11.40 -21.01
N PRO A 121 10.50 10.84 -22.04
CA PRO A 121 11.90 10.40 -21.94
C PRO A 121 12.87 11.46 -21.41
N ASP A 122 12.62 12.74 -21.74
CA ASP A 122 13.44 13.86 -21.28
C ASP A 122 13.27 14.11 -19.76
N ALA A 123 12.06 13.92 -19.23
CA ALA A 123 11.76 14.07 -17.81
C ALA A 123 12.19 12.86 -16.96
N GLN A 124 12.47 11.71 -17.60
CA GLN A 124 12.96 10.50 -16.93
C GLN A 124 14.44 10.60 -16.53
N THR A 125 15.18 11.58 -17.05
CA THR A 125 16.60 11.78 -16.73
C THR A 125 16.86 12.98 -15.81
N ASP A 126 15.83 13.77 -15.50
CA ASP A 126 15.94 14.89 -14.57
C ASP A 126 16.02 14.38 -13.12
N GLU A 127 17.21 14.51 -12.52
CA GLU A 127 17.48 14.11 -11.14
C GLU A 127 16.55 14.77 -10.12
N ASN A 128 16.14 16.03 -10.33
CA ASN A 128 15.24 16.72 -9.41
C ASN A 128 13.84 16.10 -9.45
N VAL A 129 13.38 15.71 -10.63
CA VAL A 129 12.06 15.11 -10.82
C VAL A 129 12.04 13.67 -10.30
N ILE A 130 13.11 12.90 -10.53
CA ILE A 130 13.30 11.58 -9.92
C ILE A 130 13.30 11.70 -8.39
N LYS A 131 14.05 12.66 -7.83
CA LYS A 131 14.08 12.89 -6.37
C LYS A 131 12.69 13.21 -5.82
N LYS A 132 11.89 14.01 -6.53
CA LYS A 132 10.49 14.27 -6.18
C LYS A 132 9.64 13.00 -6.21
N ALA A 133 9.78 12.15 -7.23
CA ALA A 133 9.06 10.87 -7.30
C ALA A 133 9.44 9.94 -6.14
N GLN A 134 10.71 9.92 -5.73
CA GLN A 134 11.18 9.16 -4.58
C GLN A 134 10.61 9.71 -3.25
N ILE A 135 10.61 11.04 -3.06
CA ILE A 135 9.98 11.66 -1.88
C ILE A 135 8.47 11.34 -1.84
N MET A 136 7.79 11.35 -2.98
CA MET A 136 6.38 10.97 -3.09
C MET A 136 6.16 9.50 -2.68
N GLY A 137 7.03 8.59 -3.11
CA GLY A 137 6.95 7.20 -2.69
C GLY A 137 7.28 7.00 -1.20
N TRP A 138 8.17 7.81 -0.60
CA TRP A 138 8.32 7.84 0.86
C TRP A 138 7.07 8.32 1.58
N CYS A 139 6.35 9.30 1.02
CA CYS A 139 5.06 9.74 1.56
C CYS A 139 4.04 8.59 1.55
N VAL A 140 3.99 7.79 0.48
CA VAL A 140 3.16 6.58 0.41
C VAL A 140 3.53 5.57 1.49
N GLU A 141 4.82 5.26 1.65
CA GLU A 141 5.29 4.32 2.69
C GLU A 141 4.96 4.84 4.09
N MET A 142 5.10 6.14 4.36
CA MET A 142 4.72 6.76 5.62
C MET A 142 3.21 6.62 5.91
N LEU A 143 2.35 6.82 4.91
CA LEU A 143 0.91 6.59 5.07
C LEU A 143 0.62 5.11 5.36
N LYS A 144 1.18 4.20 4.56
CA LYS A 144 1.00 2.74 4.76
C LYS A 144 1.43 2.33 6.17
N THR A 145 2.64 2.71 6.60
CA THR A 145 3.12 2.42 7.95
C THR A 145 2.24 3.07 9.01
N SER A 146 1.75 4.29 8.81
CA SER A 146 0.80 4.92 9.75
C SER A 146 -0.50 4.11 9.91
N LEU A 147 -1.08 3.67 8.79
CA LEU A 147 -2.30 2.86 8.77
C LEU A 147 -2.07 1.50 9.43
N ASP A 148 -0.92 0.88 9.16
CA ASP A 148 -0.51 -0.34 9.83
C ASP A 148 -0.43 -0.06 11.34
N LEU A 149 0.34 0.94 11.79
CA LEU A 149 0.63 1.23 13.21
C LEU A 149 -0.59 1.59 14.05
N THR A 150 -1.56 2.26 13.45
CA THR A 150 -2.81 2.63 14.14
C THR A 150 -3.78 1.46 14.29
N ASN A 151 -3.44 0.28 13.77
CA ASN A 151 -4.20 -0.94 14.01
C ASN A 151 -4.06 -1.41 15.47
N ARG A 152 -5.17 -1.46 16.23
CA ARG A 152 -5.23 -1.85 17.65
C ARG A 152 -4.68 -3.26 18.00
N LYS A 153 -4.29 -4.08 17.02
CA LYS A 153 -3.86 -5.48 17.20
C LYS A 153 -2.34 -5.70 16.99
N TRP A 154 -1.49 -4.75 17.36
CA TRP A 154 -0.05 -5.00 17.30
C TRP A 154 0.40 -5.94 18.41
N ASP A 155 0.93 -7.08 17.99
CA ASP A 155 1.86 -7.88 18.79
C ASP A 155 3.23 -7.93 18.10
N THR A 156 4.23 -8.41 18.83
CA THR A 156 5.61 -8.53 18.35
C THR A 156 5.73 -9.38 17.08
N LEU A 157 4.85 -10.38 16.90
CA LEU A 157 4.85 -11.27 15.75
C LEU A 157 4.33 -10.57 14.49
N SER A 158 3.25 -9.80 14.64
CA SER A 158 2.66 -8.96 13.62
C SER A 158 3.62 -7.90 13.14
N TYR A 159 4.34 -7.30 14.09
CA TYR A 159 5.42 -6.35 13.82
C TYR A 159 6.53 -6.98 12.98
N ALA A 160 7.08 -8.11 13.44
CA ALA A 160 8.18 -8.79 12.77
C ALA A 160 7.80 -9.18 11.34
N PHE A 161 6.58 -9.65 11.10
CA PHE A 161 6.14 -10.03 9.76
C PHE A 161 6.17 -8.86 8.76
N ILE A 162 5.60 -7.71 9.13
CA ILE A 162 5.54 -6.53 8.25
C ILE A 162 6.93 -5.92 8.05
N HIS A 163 7.77 -6.01 9.07
CA HIS A 163 9.10 -5.42 9.11
C HIS A 163 10.20 -6.47 8.87
N LYS A 164 9.95 -7.50 8.06
CA LYS A 164 10.95 -8.49 7.59
C LYS A 164 11.79 -9.12 8.71
N ASP A 165 11.11 -9.68 9.70
CA ASP A 165 11.68 -10.34 10.88
C ASP A 165 12.50 -9.41 11.79
N HIS A 166 12.38 -8.09 11.62
CA HIS A 166 12.93 -7.14 12.59
C HIS A 166 12.07 -7.16 13.86
N PRO A 167 12.65 -7.44 15.04
CA PRO A 167 11.91 -7.40 16.29
C PRO A 167 11.41 -5.97 16.54
N SER A 168 10.23 -5.85 17.16
CA SER A 168 9.77 -4.54 17.63
C SER A 168 10.81 -3.94 18.56
N PRO A 169 11.24 -2.69 18.31
CA PRO A 169 12.20 -2.06 19.18
C PRO A 169 11.57 -1.75 20.55
N ASP A 170 12.40 -1.70 21.58
CA ASP A 170 11.96 -1.50 22.97
C ASP A 170 11.17 -0.21 23.17
N PHE A 171 11.50 0.83 22.41
CA PHE A 171 10.83 2.13 22.47
C PHE A 171 9.43 2.16 21.82
N LEU A 172 8.98 1.05 21.22
CA LEU A 172 7.65 0.87 20.63
C LEU A 172 6.87 -0.32 21.21
N LYS A 173 7.31 -0.93 22.32
CA LYS A 173 6.67 -2.13 22.90
C LYS A 173 5.24 -1.95 23.47
N ASP A 174 4.69 -0.75 23.42
CA ASP A 174 3.39 -0.40 24.00
C ASP A 174 2.39 -0.04 22.88
N SER A 175 1.15 -0.51 22.98
CA SER A 175 0.09 -0.21 22.02
C SER A 175 -0.11 1.30 21.82
N ASP A 176 0.02 2.07 22.89
CA ASP A 176 -0.16 3.52 22.83
C ASP A 176 0.98 4.19 22.06
N LYS A 177 2.21 3.67 22.20
CA LYS A 177 3.39 4.17 21.47
C LYS A 177 3.31 3.85 19.98
N TYR A 178 2.74 2.71 19.59
CA TYR A 178 2.47 2.42 18.18
C TYR A 178 1.44 3.38 17.61
N TYR A 179 0.37 3.64 18.34
CA TYR A 179 -0.67 4.57 17.93
C TYR A 179 -0.09 5.99 17.74
N ASP A 180 0.66 6.49 18.73
CA ASP A 180 1.33 7.80 18.67
C ASP A 180 2.31 7.88 17.49
N ALA A 181 3.11 6.84 17.27
CA ALA A 181 4.04 6.77 16.14
C ALA A 181 3.28 6.82 14.81
N GLY A 182 2.17 6.09 14.67
CA GLY A 182 1.33 6.11 13.49
C GLY A 182 0.74 7.49 13.22
N ARG A 183 0.20 8.16 14.26
CA ARG A 183 -0.35 9.51 14.14
C ARG A 183 0.70 10.54 13.75
N LEU A 184 1.90 10.44 14.34
CA LEU A 184 3.00 11.35 14.01
C LEU A 184 3.55 11.10 12.60
N LEU A 185 3.59 9.86 12.12
CA LEU A 185 3.95 9.55 10.73
C LEU A 185 2.98 10.19 9.73
N GLU A 186 1.67 10.10 9.97
CA GLU A 186 0.68 10.74 9.08
C GLU A 186 0.79 12.27 9.12
N SER A 187 1.02 12.86 10.30
CA SER A 187 1.27 14.31 10.41
C SER A 187 2.54 14.73 9.67
N ALA A 188 3.64 13.98 9.84
CA ALA A 188 4.92 14.23 9.21
C ALA A 188 4.87 14.06 7.68
N LEU A 189 4.06 13.13 7.18
CA LEU A 189 3.73 12.99 5.77
C LEU A 189 3.27 14.33 5.17
N TYR A 190 2.29 14.99 5.78
CA TYR A 190 1.75 16.24 5.22
C TYR A 190 2.75 17.39 5.29
N ASN A 191 3.63 17.39 6.31
CA ASN A 191 4.74 18.33 6.39
C ASN A 191 5.76 18.09 5.26
N LEU A 192 6.11 16.84 4.98
CA LEU A 192 7.01 16.49 3.87
C LEU A 192 6.39 16.87 2.52
N LEU A 193 5.11 16.57 2.32
CA LEU A 193 4.37 16.93 1.11
C LEU A 193 4.38 18.44 0.88
N LYS A 194 4.13 19.23 1.93
CA LYS A 194 4.18 20.68 1.85
C LYS A 194 5.57 21.17 1.46
N GLN A 195 6.63 20.69 2.10
CA GLN A 195 7.98 21.15 1.80
C GLN A 195 8.45 20.79 0.38
N ALA A 196 8.13 19.58 -0.08
CA ALA A 196 8.61 19.08 -1.37
C ALA A 196 7.75 19.50 -2.56
N PHE A 197 6.43 19.71 -2.37
CA PHE A 197 5.49 19.85 -3.48
C PHE A 197 4.60 21.10 -3.43
N GLN A 198 4.69 21.99 -2.43
CA GLN A 198 3.78 23.15 -2.33
C GLN A 198 3.71 24.05 -3.59
N ASN A 199 4.77 24.08 -4.40
CA ASN A 199 4.86 24.88 -5.61
C ASN A 199 4.53 24.08 -6.89
N GLU A 200 4.23 22.79 -6.77
CA GLU A 200 3.88 21.94 -7.90
C GLU A 200 2.42 22.12 -8.29
N TYR A 201 2.15 22.10 -9.60
CA TYR A 201 0.79 22.27 -10.14
C TYR A 201 -0.19 21.17 -9.69
N TYR A 202 0.31 20.01 -9.27
CA TYR A 202 -0.48 18.86 -8.82
C TYR A 202 -0.58 18.73 -7.29
N TYR A 203 -0.06 19.70 -6.51
CA TYR A 203 0.01 19.60 -5.05
C TYR A 203 -1.35 19.33 -4.38
N ILE A 204 -2.38 20.07 -4.79
CA ILE A 204 -3.72 19.93 -4.21
C ILE A 204 -4.31 18.56 -4.53
N ASP A 205 -4.12 18.05 -5.74
CA ASP A 205 -4.60 16.73 -6.13
C ASP A 205 -3.94 15.64 -5.27
N VAL A 206 -2.62 15.75 -5.06
CA VAL A 206 -1.86 14.84 -4.20
C VAL A 206 -2.43 14.84 -2.78
N ILE A 207 -2.60 16.01 -2.16
CA ILE A 207 -3.14 16.13 -0.81
C ILE A 207 -4.54 15.50 -0.72
N GLN A 208 -5.40 15.77 -1.71
CA GLN A 208 -6.74 15.16 -1.78
C GLN A 208 -6.68 13.64 -1.90
N GLN A 209 -5.75 13.08 -2.68
CA GLN A 209 -5.57 11.63 -2.80
C GLN A 209 -5.14 11.00 -1.47
N PHE A 210 -4.19 11.60 -0.75
CA PHE A 210 -3.75 11.11 0.55
C PHE A 210 -4.90 11.10 1.57
N HIS A 211 -5.68 12.18 1.66
CA HIS A 211 -6.84 12.24 2.54
C HIS A 211 -7.95 11.24 2.16
N ASP A 212 -8.33 11.14 0.89
CA ASP A 212 -9.37 10.19 0.43
C ASP A 212 -8.97 8.75 0.72
N VAL A 213 -7.71 8.40 0.47
CA VAL A 213 -7.20 7.05 0.70
C VAL A 213 -7.04 6.75 2.19
N SER A 214 -6.55 7.70 3.00
CA SER A 214 -6.49 7.56 4.46
C SER A 214 -7.88 7.29 5.06
N HIS A 215 -8.88 8.10 4.67
CA HIS A 215 -10.27 7.92 5.10
C HIS A 215 -10.84 6.55 4.68
N ARG A 216 -10.63 6.14 3.42
CA ARG A 216 -11.08 4.83 2.93
C ARG A 216 -10.42 3.68 3.68
N ALA A 217 -9.13 3.77 3.97
CA ALA A 217 -8.40 2.75 4.71
C ALA A 217 -8.91 2.64 6.15
N MET A 218 -9.15 3.76 6.83
CA MET A 218 -9.77 3.77 8.15
C MET A 218 -11.17 3.15 8.14
N MET A 219 -11.99 3.44 7.12
CA MET A 219 -13.30 2.79 6.98
C MET A 219 -13.17 1.28 6.73
N GLY A 220 -12.23 0.85 5.89
CA GLY A 220 -11.90 -0.56 5.70
C GLY A 220 -11.50 -1.24 7.00
N LYS A 221 -10.74 -0.53 7.85
CA LYS A 221 -10.35 -1.01 9.17
C LYS A 221 -11.54 -1.16 10.12
N VAL A 222 -12.48 -0.20 10.12
CA VAL A 222 -13.73 -0.31 10.89
C VAL A 222 -14.52 -1.55 10.45
N LEU A 223 -14.65 -1.79 9.15
CA LEU A 223 -15.32 -2.98 8.61
C LEU A 223 -14.65 -4.28 9.06
N GLN A 224 -13.32 -4.32 9.03
CA GLN A 224 -12.56 -5.46 9.52
C GLN A 224 -12.82 -5.71 11.01
N ASN A 225 -12.72 -4.67 11.85
CA ASN A 225 -12.93 -4.79 13.29
C ASN A 225 -14.37 -5.25 13.63
N GLN A 226 -15.37 -4.68 12.95
CA GLN A 226 -16.77 -5.08 13.10
C GLN A 226 -16.97 -6.57 12.77
N THR A 227 -16.32 -7.03 11.70
CA THR A 227 -16.43 -8.45 11.32
C THR A 227 -15.69 -9.34 12.30
N GLU A 228 -14.50 -8.95 12.77
CA GLU A 228 -13.71 -9.77 13.70
C GLU A 228 -14.34 -9.89 15.10
N CYS A 229 -15.10 -8.87 15.54
CA CYS A 229 -15.85 -8.91 16.80
C CYS A 229 -17.28 -9.47 16.63
N ASP A 230 -17.69 -9.88 15.42
CA ASP A 230 -18.97 -10.53 15.21
C ASP A 230 -18.97 -11.94 15.81
N LYS A 231 -19.80 -12.14 16.84
CA LYS A 231 -19.91 -13.42 17.56
C LYS A 231 -20.69 -14.47 16.79
N ASN A 232 -21.58 -14.06 15.88
CA ASN A 232 -22.48 -14.95 15.15
C ASN A 232 -21.93 -15.36 13.78
N TYR A 233 -20.82 -14.75 13.36
CA TYR A 233 -20.18 -14.95 12.06
C TYR A 233 -21.04 -14.56 10.85
N ASP A 234 -22.13 -13.81 11.05
CA ASP A 234 -23.04 -13.41 9.97
C ASP A 234 -22.35 -12.48 8.95
N ASN A 235 -21.39 -11.66 9.43
CA ASN A 235 -20.59 -10.79 8.57
C ASN A 235 -19.44 -11.49 7.85
N PHE A 236 -19.20 -12.79 8.09
CA PHE A 236 -18.12 -13.54 7.44
C PHE A 236 -18.56 -14.01 6.05
N THR A 237 -18.72 -13.05 5.13
CA THR A 237 -19.11 -13.28 3.74
C THR A 237 -18.01 -12.89 2.76
N MET A 238 -18.04 -13.47 1.55
CA MET A 238 -17.11 -13.10 0.49
C MET A 238 -17.23 -11.63 0.07
N ASP A 239 -18.43 -11.04 0.14
CA ASP A 239 -18.64 -9.62 -0.13
C ASP A 239 -17.99 -8.74 0.93
N ARG A 240 -18.14 -9.11 2.22
CA ARG A 240 -17.45 -8.41 3.30
C ARG A 240 -15.94 -8.50 3.16
N TYR A 241 -15.43 -9.68 2.84
CA TYR A 241 -14.01 -9.87 2.55
C TYR A 241 -13.56 -8.97 1.40
N ALA A 242 -14.26 -8.98 0.26
CA ALA A 242 -13.93 -8.15 -0.89
C ALA A 242 -13.90 -6.64 -0.54
N GLN A 243 -14.82 -6.18 0.31
CA GLN A 243 -14.82 -4.81 0.83
C GLN A 243 -13.60 -4.52 1.71
N ILE A 244 -13.31 -5.39 2.67
CA ILE A 244 -12.15 -5.25 3.57
C ILE A 244 -10.85 -5.21 2.76
N VAL A 245 -10.67 -6.10 1.79
CA VAL A 245 -9.46 -6.12 0.97
C VAL A 245 -9.37 -4.87 0.08
N LYS A 246 -10.49 -4.48 -0.52
CA LYS A 246 -10.56 -3.28 -1.37
C LYS A 246 -10.11 -2.05 -0.60
N TYR A 247 -10.72 -1.78 0.55
CA TYR A 247 -10.47 -0.56 1.33
C TYR A 247 -9.25 -0.67 2.25
N GLY A 248 -9.02 -1.84 2.83
CA GLY A 248 -7.93 -2.11 3.75
C GLY A 248 -6.58 -2.25 3.07
N THR A 249 -6.50 -2.68 1.79
CA THR A 249 -5.21 -2.94 1.11
C THR A 249 -5.12 -2.25 -0.24
N ALA A 250 -6.08 -2.49 -1.14
CA ALA A 250 -5.92 -2.14 -2.55
C ALA A 250 -5.80 -0.62 -2.82
N TYR A 251 -6.51 0.20 -2.05
CA TYR A 251 -6.49 1.66 -2.24
C TYR A 251 -5.12 2.27 -1.92
N HIS A 252 -4.51 1.91 -0.80
CA HIS A 252 -3.28 2.56 -0.34
C HIS A 252 -2.02 1.91 -0.95
N PHE A 253 -2.04 0.62 -1.25
CA PHE A 253 -0.88 -0.10 -1.79
C PHE A 253 -0.76 -0.03 -3.32
N PHE A 254 -1.89 -0.03 -4.05
CA PHE A 254 -1.88 -0.06 -5.53
C PHE A 254 -2.46 1.20 -6.16
N LYS A 255 -3.68 1.59 -5.78
CA LYS A 255 -4.36 2.74 -6.41
C LYS A 255 -3.62 4.05 -6.14
N LEU A 256 -3.26 4.32 -4.88
CA LEU A 256 -2.64 5.58 -4.49
C LEU A 256 -1.31 5.80 -5.23
N PRO A 257 -0.34 4.87 -5.22
CA PRO A 257 0.95 5.10 -5.87
C PRO A 257 0.85 5.45 -7.34
N VAL A 258 0.02 4.72 -8.09
CA VAL A 258 -0.15 4.94 -9.52
C VAL A 258 -0.93 6.23 -9.81
N SER A 259 -1.93 6.56 -8.98
CA SER A 259 -2.68 7.81 -9.13
C SER A 259 -1.76 9.03 -8.90
N LEU A 260 -0.87 8.96 -7.91
CA LEU A 260 0.13 10.00 -7.66
C LEU A 260 1.09 10.15 -8.85
N ALA A 261 1.59 9.04 -9.41
CA ALA A 261 2.43 9.06 -10.60
C ALA A 261 1.74 9.67 -11.82
N LEU A 262 0.44 9.37 -12.03
CA LEU A 262 -0.35 9.98 -13.10
C LEU A 262 -0.45 11.51 -12.94
N TYR A 263 -0.71 12.00 -11.72
CA TYR A 263 -0.73 13.44 -11.46
C TYR A 263 0.64 14.10 -11.66
N MET A 264 1.71 13.45 -11.24
CA MET A 264 3.08 13.93 -11.45
C MET A 264 3.45 14.01 -12.94
N ALA A 265 2.97 13.06 -13.75
CA ALA A 265 3.14 13.05 -15.20
C ALA A 265 2.15 13.98 -15.94
N GLY A 266 1.37 14.80 -15.23
CA GLY A 266 0.42 15.75 -15.85
C GLY A 266 -0.87 15.11 -16.38
N VAL A 267 -1.11 13.83 -16.12
CA VAL A 267 -2.27 13.10 -16.64
C VAL A 267 -3.47 13.30 -15.70
N ARG A 268 -4.40 14.18 -16.10
CA ARG A 268 -5.62 14.53 -15.33
C ARG A 268 -6.92 13.96 -15.90
N ASP A 269 -6.84 13.09 -16.90
CA ASP A 269 -8.01 12.46 -17.53
C ASP A 269 -8.76 11.56 -16.54
N LEU A 270 -9.99 11.95 -16.19
CA LEU A 270 -10.82 11.23 -15.21
C LEU A 270 -11.17 9.80 -15.63
N GLU A 271 -11.36 9.56 -16.94
CA GLU A 271 -11.69 8.24 -17.46
C GLU A 271 -10.46 7.32 -17.39
N LEU A 272 -9.27 7.85 -17.66
CA LEU A 272 -8.04 7.10 -17.50
C LEU A 272 -7.80 6.72 -16.03
N HIS A 273 -7.97 7.67 -15.11
CA HIS A 273 -7.89 7.40 -13.66
C HIS A 273 -8.94 6.36 -13.23
N ARG A 274 -10.15 6.37 -13.82
CA ARG A 274 -11.21 5.40 -13.55
C ARG A 274 -10.83 3.99 -14.01
N GLN A 275 -10.30 3.86 -15.22
CA GLN A 275 -9.83 2.59 -15.77
C GLN A 275 -8.66 2.04 -14.95
N ALA A 276 -7.69 2.89 -14.63
CA ALA A 276 -6.55 2.53 -13.80
C ALA A 276 -6.96 2.02 -12.43
N ARG A 277 -7.85 2.76 -11.76
CA ARG A 277 -8.40 2.34 -10.47
C ARG A 277 -9.03 0.95 -10.54
N THR A 278 -9.81 0.65 -11.58
CA THR A 278 -10.50 -0.65 -11.68
C THR A 278 -9.50 -1.81 -11.68
N LEU A 279 -8.47 -1.72 -12.53
CA LEU A 279 -7.41 -2.71 -12.60
C LEU A 279 -6.61 -2.82 -11.29
N LEU A 280 -6.22 -1.69 -10.71
CA LEU A 280 -5.38 -1.66 -9.50
C LEU A 280 -6.11 -2.23 -8.29
N LEU A 281 -7.44 -2.08 -8.23
CA LEU A 281 -8.24 -2.71 -7.19
C LEU A 281 -8.29 -4.24 -7.33
N GLU A 282 -8.36 -4.77 -8.55
CA GLU A 282 -8.25 -6.22 -8.80
C GLU A 282 -6.87 -6.76 -8.45
N MET A 283 -5.80 -6.02 -8.79
CA MET A 283 -4.43 -6.36 -8.39
C MET A 283 -4.29 -6.42 -6.87
N GLY A 284 -4.86 -5.45 -6.15
CA GLY A 284 -4.86 -5.47 -4.69
C GLY A 284 -5.60 -6.66 -4.08
N GLN A 285 -6.70 -7.09 -4.71
CA GLN A 285 -7.39 -8.32 -4.29
C GLN A 285 -6.49 -9.56 -4.46
N PHE A 286 -5.85 -9.67 -5.62
CA PHE A 286 -4.94 -10.78 -5.91
C PHE A 286 -3.74 -10.81 -4.96
N HIS A 287 -3.10 -9.66 -4.74
CA HIS A 287 -2.00 -9.50 -3.80
C HIS A 287 -2.38 -9.97 -2.38
N GLN A 288 -3.54 -9.55 -1.89
CA GLN A 288 -4.01 -9.96 -0.56
C GLN A 288 -4.22 -11.47 -0.46
N MET A 289 -4.71 -12.13 -1.51
CA MET A 289 -4.84 -13.58 -1.54
C MET A 289 -3.48 -14.28 -1.47
N GLN A 290 -2.47 -13.77 -2.19
CA GLN A 290 -1.11 -14.31 -2.17
C GLN A 290 -0.46 -14.17 -0.79
N VAL A 291 -0.51 -12.98 -0.19
CA VAL A 291 0.03 -12.71 1.14
C VAL A 291 -0.63 -13.62 2.18
N SER A 292 -1.96 -13.77 2.11
CA SER A 292 -2.70 -14.65 3.01
C SER A 292 -2.26 -16.11 2.88
N HIS A 293 -2.06 -16.61 1.65
CA HIS A 293 -1.57 -17.97 1.42
C HIS A 293 -0.15 -18.18 1.97
N ILE A 294 0.75 -17.21 1.78
CA ILE A 294 2.13 -17.27 2.32
C ILE A 294 2.11 -17.31 3.85
N LEU A 295 1.33 -16.44 4.48
CA LEU A 295 1.19 -16.35 5.93
C LEU A 295 0.70 -17.65 6.55
N ILE A 296 -0.33 -18.27 5.97
CA ILE A 296 -0.85 -19.56 6.43
C ILE A 296 0.26 -20.62 6.36
N ASN A 297 1.01 -20.70 5.26
CA ASN A 297 2.07 -21.69 5.11
C ASN A 297 3.19 -21.52 6.15
N ILE A 298 3.55 -20.27 6.48
CA ILE A 298 4.54 -19.98 7.52
C ILE A 298 3.98 -20.37 8.90
N ALA A 299 2.73 -20.00 9.20
CA ALA A 299 2.07 -20.35 10.45
C ALA A 299 1.97 -21.87 10.66
N THR A 300 1.64 -22.62 9.61
CA THR A 300 1.60 -24.09 9.63
C THR A 300 2.99 -24.70 9.89
N ARG A 301 4.07 -24.09 9.39
CA ARG A 301 5.45 -24.55 9.63
C ARG A 301 5.95 -24.22 11.04
N ASN A 302 5.59 -23.05 11.57
CA ASN A 302 6.09 -22.56 12.86
C ASN A 302 5.19 -22.94 14.06
N GLY A 303 4.08 -23.63 13.82
CA GLY A 303 3.12 -24.03 14.86
C GLY A 303 2.42 -22.88 15.59
N THR A 304 2.60 -21.65 15.10
CA THR A 304 2.06 -20.41 15.69
C THR A 304 1.37 -19.61 14.60
N ILE A 305 0.09 -19.31 14.80
CA ILE A 305 -0.68 -18.42 13.92
C ILE A 305 -0.47 -17.00 14.45
N PRO A 306 0.17 -16.08 13.69
CA PRO A 306 0.28 -14.68 14.08
C PRO A 306 -1.12 -14.12 14.38
N SER A 307 -1.29 -13.27 15.39
CA SER A 307 -2.60 -12.66 15.64
C SER A 307 -3.11 -11.84 14.43
N ASN A 308 -2.20 -11.32 13.60
CA ASN A 308 -2.49 -10.70 12.29
C ASN A 308 -2.70 -11.68 11.13
N ALA A 309 -2.35 -12.96 11.26
CA ALA A 309 -2.93 -14.03 10.44
C ALA A 309 -4.37 -14.28 10.93
N ASN A 310 -5.14 -13.20 10.93
CA ASN A 310 -6.47 -13.08 11.48
C ASN A 310 -7.38 -14.09 10.75
N ARG A 311 -8.44 -14.47 11.46
CA ARG A 311 -9.55 -15.37 11.11
C ARG A 311 -10.14 -15.23 9.69
N PHE A 312 -9.78 -14.18 8.97
CA PHE A 312 -10.07 -13.92 7.56
C PHE A 312 -9.17 -14.67 6.56
N GLN A 313 -7.90 -14.89 6.87
CA GLN A 313 -7.02 -15.69 6.00
C GLN A 313 -7.46 -17.16 6.04
N THR A 314 -7.88 -17.63 7.22
CA THR A 314 -8.51 -18.94 7.39
C THR A 314 -9.93 -19.02 6.84
N MET A 315 -10.63 -17.90 6.55
CA MET A 315 -11.92 -17.95 5.86
C MET A 315 -11.83 -18.56 4.46
N PHE A 316 -10.76 -18.29 3.71
CA PHE A 316 -10.59 -18.91 2.38
C PHE A 316 -10.48 -20.44 2.47
N GLN A 317 -9.91 -20.96 3.57
CA GLN A 317 -9.92 -22.38 3.91
C GLN A 317 -11.32 -22.80 4.40
N LYS A 318 -11.95 -22.02 5.28
CA LYS A 318 -13.23 -22.35 5.91
C LYS A 318 -14.40 -22.35 4.94
N GLU A 319 -14.46 -21.45 3.95
CA GLU A 319 -15.45 -21.45 2.87
C GLU A 319 -15.27 -22.68 1.94
N ARG A 320 -14.02 -23.10 1.73
CA ARG A 320 -13.67 -24.31 0.98
C ARG A 320 -14.01 -25.58 1.77
N PHE A 321 -13.86 -25.55 3.10
CA PHE A 321 -14.21 -26.64 4.02
C PHE A 321 -15.70 -26.69 4.38
N ARG A 322 -16.43 -25.57 4.42
CA ARG A 322 -17.90 -25.53 4.66
C ARG A 322 -18.67 -26.27 3.57
N ARG A 323 -18.10 -26.35 2.36
CA ARG A 323 -18.64 -27.19 1.29
C ARG A 323 -18.45 -28.69 1.54
N HIS A 324 -17.65 -29.10 2.54
CA HIS A 324 -17.21 -30.48 2.77
C HIS A 324 -17.35 -30.99 4.23
N SER A 325 -17.67 -30.18 5.22
CA SER A 325 -17.86 -30.67 6.60
C SER A 325 -18.87 -29.88 7.45
N THR A 326 -19.84 -30.62 8.00
CA THR A 326 -20.77 -30.21 9.06
C THR A 326 -20.16 -30.59 10.42
N GLY A 327 -19.61 -29.62 11.15
CA GLY A 327 -19.07 -29.87 12.50
C GLY A 327 -18.95 -28.57 13.32
N GLN A 328 -19.29 -28.65 14.61
CA GLN A 328 -19.44 -27.52 15.54
C GLN A 328 -18.16 -26.71 15.74
N ASP A 329 -18.33 -25.38 15.76
CA ASP A 329 -17.28 -24.37 15.90
C ASP A 329 -17.08 -23.96 17.37
N HIS A 330 -15.90 -24.20 17.93
CA HIS A 330 -15.41 -23.46 19.10
C HIS A 330 -14.32 -22.49 18.66
N MET A 331 -14.66 -21.21 18.58
CA MET A 331 -13.74 -20.10 18.27
C MET A 331 -13.62 -19.20 19.50
N VAL A 332 -12.39 -18.96 19.95
CA VAL A 332 -12.08 -18.15 21.14
C VAL A 332 -12.50 -16.69 20.93
N SER A 333 -13.24 -16.09 21.87
CA SER A 333 -13.60 -14.66 21.85
C SER A 333 -12.42 -13.80 22.31
N SER A 334 -12.02 -12.79 21.53
CA SER A 334 -10.97 -11.82 21.93
C SER A 334 -11.47 -10.37 22.07
N CYS A 335 -12.78 -10.14 22.00
CA CYS A 335 -13.36 -8.82 22.28
C CYS A 335 -13.95 -8.84 23.71
N GLY A 336 -13.09 -8.61 24.70
CA GLY A 336 -13.45 -8.30 26.10
C GLY A 336 -12.69 -7.05 26.57
N PRO A 337 -13.23 -6.25 27.51
CA PRO A 337 -12.47 -5.14 28.10
C PRO A 337 -11.23 -5.67 28.82
N PRO A 338 -10.15 -4.86 29.00
CA PRO A 338 -9.03 -5.27 29.83
C PRO A 338 -9.56 -5.61 31.22
N GLU A 339 -9.28 -6.84 31.68
CA GLU A 339 -9.62 -7.25 33.04
C GLU A 339 -8.95 -6.28 34.01
N SER A 340 -9.78 -5.54 34.75
CA SER A 340 -9.33 -4.74 35.88
C SER A 340 -8.75 -5.67 36.94
N LYS A 341 -7.44 -5.57 37.18
CA LYS A 341 -6.81 -6.04 38.41
C LYS A 341 -6.41 -4.85 39.26
#